data_AF-A0A6I6MR31-F1
#
_entry.id   AF-A0A6I6MR31-F1
#
_cell.length_a   1.000
_cell.length_b   1.000
_cell.length_c   1.000
_cell.angle_alpha   90.00
_cell.angle_beta   90.00
_cell.angle_gamma   90.00
#
_symmetry.space_group_name_H-M   'P 1'
#
loop_
_entity.id
_entity.type
_entity.pdbx_description
1 polymer ?
#
loop_
_entity_poly.entity_id
_entity_poly.type
_entity_poly.pdbx_seq_one_letter_code
_entity_poly.pdbx_strand_id
1 'polypeptide(L)'
;MHGTHMAALMARIRRADWAGAAQATLAAGLTWQTCVLSLHVTTPYAGAIAALLVVETTVVATVGAAARYAAGCLLGVVIAVPGALYAEPAAAALVLVVLVSVLLGRHRLLGHHGLHVPTTAVITFALLRDRHTGELGVHLAEIVLGIAFGLACSALLFPAVRVRSAERALEDLRLVVARHLDGLADAVVRHQRPRSVLGPAWEGALDTALVRAHSAVDEAHESVRWNLRPAARRRRRHLDRRVLGTLTDVAGEVTATGRLLDTGSGTPADSGPAFSQPYARLLRTTALCAYSCRGGRPHPALPAARHALARLGGPGRDAPSGAATDQRLLRPLESALTCLSQPASTPPSRSRRILDPLRPTSRR
;
A
#
# COMPACT_ATOMS: atom_id res chain seq x y z
N MET A 1 26.33 4.56 18.60
CA MET A 1 24.85 4.53 18.40
C MET A 1 24.39 4.38 16.94
N HIS A 2 25.28 4.07 15.97
CA HIS A 2 24.90 3.87 14.55
C HIS A 2 24.54 2.40 14.17
N GLY A 3 24.92 1.42 15.00
CA GLY A 3 24.71 -0.01 14.68
C GLY A 3 23.28 -0.52 14.87
N THR A 4 22.51 0.06 15.79
CA THR A 4 21.15 -0.41 16.13
C THR A 4 20.10 -0.01 15.08
N HIS A 5 20.28 1.15 14.43
CA HIS A 5 19.42 1.58 13.32
C HIS A 5 19.67 0.77 12.05
N MET A 6 20.93 0.44 11.76
CA MET A 6 21.31 -0.39 10.61
C MET A 6 20.79 -1.83 10.77
N ALA A 7 20.89 -2.40 11.98
CA ALA A 7 20.38 -3.74 12.29
C ALA A 7 18.85 -3.81 12.20
N ALA A 8 18.13 -2.76 12.62
CA ALA A 8 16.67 -2.70 12.51
C ALA A 8 16.19 -2.53 11.06
N LEU A 9 16.94 -1.77 10.25
CA LEU A 9 16.69 -1.59 8.81
C LEU A 9 17.00 -2.89 8.04
N MET A 10 18.16 -3.50 8.29
CA MET A 10 18.54 -4.80 7.74
C MET A 10 17.56 -5.88 8.16
N ALA A 11 17.11 -5.93 9.42
CA ALA A 11 16.11 -6.90 9.86
C ALA A 11 14.72 -6.67 9.24
N ARG A 12 14.39 -5.45 8.81
CA ARG A 12 13.17 -5.15 8.04
C ARG A 12 13.29 -5.58 6.58
N ILE A 13 14.44 -5.31 5.96
CA ILE A 13 14.75 -5.71 4.57
C ILE A 13 14.85 -7.24 4.48
N ARG A 14 15.61 -7.88 5.39
CA ARG A 14 15.67 -9.35 5.51
C ARG A 14 14.28 -9.95 5.63
N ARG A 15 13.45 -9.48 6.59
CA ARG A 15 12.13 -10.08 6.83
C ARG A 15 11.16 -9.90 5.65
N ALA A 16 11.32 -8.86 4.84
CA ALA A 16 10.57 -8.69 3.60
C ALA A 16 11.04 -9.66 2.51
N ASP A 17 12.36 -9.88 2.37
CA ASP A 17 12.94 -10.83 1.41
C ASP A 17 12.66 -12.30 1.78
N TRP A 18 12.74 -12.69 3.06
CA TRP A 18 12.52 -14.09 3.48
C TRP A 18 11.10 -14.57 3.15
N ALA A 19 10.09 -13.70 3.24
CA ALA A 19 8.72 -14.06 2.90
C ALA A 19 8.55 -14.27 1.40
N GLY A 20 9.18 -13.43 0.58
CA GLY A 20 9.21 -13.60 -0.87
C GLY A 20 9.96 -14.86 -1.28
N ALA A 21 11.13 -15.10 -0.68
CA ALA A 21 11.92 -16.31 -0.88
C ALA A 21 11.13 -17.57 -0.49
N ALA A 22 10.51 -17.61 0.69
CA ALA A 22 9.70 -18.74 1.12
C ALA A 22 8.51 -18.99 0.18
N GLN A 23 7.86 -17.94 -0.32
CA GLN A 23 6.78 -18.06 -1.28
C GLN A 23 7.28 -18.63 -2.61
N ALA A 24 8.40 -18.14 -3.11
CA ALA A 24 8.98 -18.59 -4.36
C ALA A 24 9.45 -20.05 -4.27
N THR A 25 10.05 -20.44 -3.13
CA THR A 25 10.40 -21.84 -2.81
C THR A 25 9.17 -22.74 -2.76
N LEU A 26 8.08 -22.30 -2.09
CA LEU A 26 6.84 -23.06 -2.04
C LEU A 26 6.19 -23.20 -3.43
N ALA A 27 6.19 -22.13 -4.23
CA ALA A 27 5.65 -22.16 -5.59
C ALA A 27 6.45 -23.10 -6.49
N ALA A 28 7.79 -23.03 -6.44
CA ALA A 28 8.66 -23.93 -7.20
C ALA A 28 8.47 -25.39 -6.77
N GLY A 29 8.43 -25.66 -5.46
CA GLY A 29 8.22 -27.01 -4.93
C GLY A 29 6.86 -27.60 -5.29
N LEU A 30 5.77 -26.82 -5.18
CA LEU A 30 4.43 -27.25 -5.58
C LEU A 30 4.33 -27.51 -7.08
N THR A 31 4.94 -26.64 -7.89
CA THR A 31 5.02 -26.84 -9.34
C THR A 31 5.75 -28.14 -9.67
N TRP A 32 6.91 -28.36 -9.06
CA TRP A 32 7.72 -29.55 -9.29
C TRP A 32 6.92 -30.82 -9.00
N GLN A 33 6.32 -30.92 -7.80
CA GLN A 33 5.52 -32.07 -7.40
C GLN A 33 4.34 -32.29 -8.35
N THR A 34 3.65 -31.22 -8.74
CA THR A 34 2.50 -31.33 -9.64
C THR A 34 2.90 -31.76 -11.04
N CYS A 35 4.04 -31.31 -11.55
CA CYS A 35 4.55 -31.73 -12.86
C CYS A 35 4.99 -33.20 -12.86
N VAL A 36 5.67 -33.67 -11.81
CA VAL A 36 6.04 -35.10 -11.68
C VAL A 36 4.78 -35.97 -11.70
N LEU A 37 3.74 -35.60 -10.95
CA LEU A 37 2.52 -36.39 -10.82
C LEU A 37 1.62 -36.32 -12.07
N SER A 38 1.48 -35.14 -12.68
CA SER A 38 0.50 -34.91 -13.75
C SER A 38 1.10 -35.18 -15.14
N LEU A 39 2.34 -34.74 -15.35
CA LEU A 39 3.01 -34.84 -16.65
C LEU A 39 3.95 -36.06 -16.76
N HIS A 40 4.12 -36.83 -15.68
CA HIS A 40 4.99 -38.01 -15.62
C HIS A 40 6.45 -37.70 -16.02
N VAL A 41 6.91 -36.47 -15.76
CA VAL A 41 8.27 -36.01 -16.06
C VAL A 41 9.17 -36.25 -14.87
N THR A 42 10.35 -36.83 -15.10
CA THR A 42 11.33 -37.13 -14.05
C THR A 42 12.03 -35.87 -13.52
N THR A 43 12.24 -34.87 -14.37
CA THR A 43 12.95 -33.63 -14.04
C THR A 43 12.23 -32.37 -14.59
N PRO A 44 11.14 -31.90 -13.97
CA PRO A 44 10.35 -30.77 -14.47
C PRO A 44 10.99 -29.41 -14.13
N TYR A 45 12.16 -29.15 -14.72
CA TYR A 45 12.96 -27.97 -14.43
C TYR A 45 12.32 -26.69 -15.00
N ALA A 46 11.62 -26.77 -16.14
CA ALA A 46 11.09 -25.60 -16.83
C ALA A 46 9.96 -24.97 -16.02
N GLY A 47 9.08 -25.81 -15.46
CA GLY A 47 8.01 -25.37 -14.59
C GLY A 47 8.52 -24.75 -13.30
N ALA A 48 9.52 -25.36 -12.65
CA ALA A 48 10.08 -24.82 -11.41
C ALA A 48 10.75 -23.45 -11.62
N ILE A 49 11.49 -23.28 -12.73
CA ILE A 49 12.08 -21.99 -13.12
C ILE A 49 10.98 -20.95 -13.40
N ALA A 50 9.95 -21.33 -14.16
CA ALA A 50 8.82 -20.44 -14.44
C ALA A 50 8.13 -19.95 -13.16
N ALA A 51 7.87 -20.85 -12.21
CA ALA A 51 7.27 -20.51 -10.93
C ALA A 51 8.15 -19.56 -10.11
N LEU A 52 9.47 -19.81 -10.06
CA LEU A 52 10.41 -18.99 -9.31
C LEU A 52 10.47 -17.55 -9.85
N LEU A 53 10.49 -17.40 -11.18
CA LEU A 53 10.68 -16.11 -11.85
C LEU A 53 9.42 -15.26 -11.88
N VAL A 54 8.25 -15.89 -11.95
CA VAL A 54 6.98 -15.18 -11.98
C VAL A 54 6.59 -14.67 -10.59
N VAL A 55 7.06 -15.33 -9.53
CA VAL A 55 6.75 -14.94 -8.15
C VAL A 55 7.44 -13.62 -7.80
N GLU A 56 6.63 -12.59 -7.65
CA GLU A 56 7.04 -11.25 -7.25
C GLU A 56 6.45 -10.88 -5.88
N THR A 57 6.94 -9.78 -5.31
CA THR A 57 6.48 -9.25 -4.01
C THR A 57 5.03 -8.74 -4.01
N THR A 58 4.44 -8.53 -5.19
CA THR A 58 3.05 -8.11 -5.34
C THR A 58 2.32 -8.96 -6.37
N VAL A 59 1.02 -9.19 -6.18
CA VAL A 59 0.20 -9.93 -7.15
C VAL A 59 0.20 -9.24 -8.51
N VAL A 60 0.16 -7.90 -8.55
CA VAL A 60 0.20 -7.14 -9.81
C VAL A 60 1.54 -7.30 -10.50
N ALA A 61 2.65 -7.17 -9.77
CA ALA A 61 3.97 -7.44 -10.33
C ALA A 61 4.10 -8.90 -10.77
N THR A 62 3.53 -9.85 -10.03
CA THR A 62 3.50 -11.28 -10.37
C THR A 62 2.72 -11.50 -11.67
N VAL A 63 1.55 -10.88 -11.84
CA VAL A 63 0.77 -10.92 -13.08
C VAL A 63 1.55 -10.32 -14.24
N GLY A 64 2.20 -9.17 -14.04
CA GLY A 64 3.03 -8.53 -15.05
C GLY A 64 4.27 -9.35 -15.40
N ALA A 65 4.89 -10.02 -14.43
CA ALA A 65 5.99 -10.96 -14.63
C ALA A 65 5.52 -12.20 -15.38
N ALA A 66 4.40 -12.82 -14.97
CA ALA A 66 3.74 -13.92 -15.67
C ALA A 66 3.48 -13.58 -17.14
N ALA A 67 2.89 -12.41 -17.41
CA ALA A 67 2.56 -11.98 -18.76
C ALA A 67 3.82 -11.76 -19.61
N ARG A 68 4.86 -11.11 -19.07
CA ARG A 68 6.14 -10.90 -19.77
C ARG A 68 6.88 -12.22 -20.00
N TYR A 69 6.89 -13.11 -19.01
CA TYR A 69 7.48 -14.44 -19.10
C TYR A 69 6.77 -15.28 -20.17
N ALA A 70 5.43 -15.33 -20.14
CA ALA A 70 4.61 -16.03 -21.12
C ALA A 70 4.81 -15.46 -22.54
N ALA A 71 4.79 -14.13 -22.69
CA ALA A 71 5.07 -13.47 -23.96
C ALA A 71 6.47 -13.80 -24.48
N GLY A 72 7.47 -13.83 -23.59
CA GLY A 72 8.84 -14.19 -23.93
C GLY A 72 8.96 -15.62 -24.45
N CYS A 73 8.33 -16.57 -23.75
CA CYS A 73 8.28 -17.97 -24.16
C CYS A 73 7.56 -18.13 -25.51
N LEU A 74 6.40 -17.49 -25.69
CA LEU A 74 5.63 -17.54 -26.93
C LEU A 74 6.41 -16.97 -28.11
N LEU A 75 7.07 -15.83 -27.94
CA LEU A 75 7.95 -15.25 -28.97
C LEU A 75 9.08 -16.21 -29.32
N GLY A 76 9.71 -16.85 -28.33
CA GLY A 76 10.76 -17.84 -28.56
C GLY A 76 10.27 -19.01 -29.42
N VAL A 77 9.10 -19.57 -29.10
CA VAL A 77 8.48 -20.66 -29.87
C VAL A 77 8.16 -20.22 -31.30
N VAL A 78 7.54 -19.04 -31.47
CA VAL A 78 7.15 -18.51 -32.79
C VAL A 78 8.35 -18.26 -33.70
N ILE A 79 9.50 -17.87 -33.13
CA ILE A 79 10.75 -17.68 -33.90
C ILE A 79 11.42 -19.03 -34.21
N ALA A 80 11.41 -19.95 -33.24
CA ALA A 80 12.12 -21.23 -33.36
C ALA A 80 11.47 -22.19 -34.34
N VAL A 81 10.14 -22.29 -34.37
CA VAL A 81 9.39 -23.21 -35.25
C VAL A 81 9.74 -23.04 -36.73
N PRO A 82 9.64 -21.84 -37.35
CA PRO A 82 9.98 -21.69 -38.75
C PRO A 82 11.47 -21.91 -39.02
N GLY A 83 12.36 -21.49 -38.11
CA GLY A 83 13.79 -21.76 -38.23
C GLY A 83 14.12 -23.25 -38.18
N ALA A 84 13.40 -24.02 -37.36
CA ALA A 84 13.58 -25.46 -37.24
C ALA A 84 12.93 -26.27 -38.38
N LEU A 85 11.95 -25.73 -39.09
CA LEU A 85 11.26 -26.46 -40.17
C LEU A 85 11.78 -26.11 -41.57
N TYR A 86 12.17 -24.86 -41.82
CA TYR A 86 12.41 -24.37 -43.19
C TYR A 86 13.87 -24.00 -43.48
N ALA A 87 14.70 -23.79 -42.45
CA ALA A 87 16.07 -23.32 -42.66
C ALA A 87 17.08 -24.47 -42.59
N GLU A 88 17.90 -24.56 -43.65
CA GLU A 88 19.07 -25.42 -43.77
C GLU A 88 20.28 -24.58 -44.24
N PRO A 89 21.51 -24.88 -43.79
CA PRO A 89 21.89 -25.92 -42.83
C PRO A 89 21.52 -25.57 -41.37
N ALA A 90 21.25 -26.58 -40.55
CA ALA A 90 20.80 -26.44 -39.16
C ALA A 90 21.65 -25.46 -38.30
N ALA A 91 22.97 -25.42 -38.49
CA ALA A 91 23.84 -24.50 -37.76
C ALA A 91 23.55 -23.02 -38.09
N ALA A 92 23.35 -22.70 -39.37
CA ALA A 92 23.01 -21.35 -39.81
C ALA A 92 21.59 -20.96 -39.34
N ALA A 93 20.66 -21.90 -39.38
CA ALA A 93 19.30 -21.73 -38.87
C ALA A 93 19.29 -21.37 -37.37
N LEU A 94 20.07 -22.10 -36.56
CA LEU A 94 20.20 -21.83 -35.13
C LEU A 94 20.78 -20.43 -34.88
N VAL A 95 21.86 -20.05 -35.59
CA VAL A 95 22.46 -18.71 -35.46
C VAL A 95 21.44 -17.62 -35.78
N LEU A 96 20.65 -17.79 -36.84
CA LEU A 96 19.59 -16.85 -37.21
C LEU A 96 18.49 -16.76 -36.13
N VAL A 97 18.00 -17.90 -35.65
CA VAL A 97 16.98 -17.96 -34.58
C VAL A 97 17.46 -17.28 -33.31
N VAL A 98 18.71 -17.55 -32.90
CA VAL A 98 19.33 -16.91 -31.72
C VAL A 98 19.47 -15.41 -31.94
N LEU A 99 19.96 -14.98 -33.10
CA LEU A 99 20.13 -13.55 -33.41
C LEU A 99 18.79 -12.80 -33.34
N VAL A 100 17.76 -13.34 -33.98
CA VAL A 100 16.41 -12.73 -34.01
C VAL A 100 15.78 -12.71 -32.62
N SER A 101 15.87 -13.82 -31.87
CA SER A 101 15.30 -13.91 -30.52
C SER A 101 16.01 -13.00 -29.53
N VAL A 102 17.33 -12.82 -29.62
CA VAL A 102 18.07 -11.84 -28.81
C VAL A 102 17.65 -10.42 -29.17
N LEU A 103 17.52 -10.10 -30.46
CA LEU A 103 17.16 -8.75 -30.89
C LEU A 103 15.75 -8.37 -30.41
N LEU A 104 14.79 -9.30 -30.49
CA LEU A 104 13.44 -9.12 -29.95
C LEU A 104 13.42 -9.10 -28.42
N GLY A 105 14.23 -9.94 -27.77
CA GLY A 105 14.37 -9.99 -26.31
C GLY A 105 14.91 -8.69 -25.71
N ARG A 106 15.66 -7.88 -26.48
CA ARG A 106 16.18 -6.58 -26.05
C ARG A 106 15.14 -5.46 -26.03
N HIS A 107 13.92 -5.71 -26.50
CA HIS A 107 12.88 -4.70 -26.53
C HIS A 107 12.47 -4.27 -25.10
N ARG A 108 12.35 -2.95 -24.85
CA ARG A 108 12.05 -2.37 -23.51
C ARG A 108 10.78 -2.93 -22.86
N LEU A 109 9.85 -3.45 -23.65
CA LEU A 109 8.60 -4.06 -23.19
C LEU A 109 8.80 -5.32 -22.33
N LEU A 110 9.88 -6.08 -22.51
CA LEU A 110 10.11 -7.35 -21.78
C LEU A 110 10.92 -7.17 -20.49
N GLY A 111 11.70 -6.08 -20.37
CA GLY A 111 12.54 -5.82 -19.20
C GLY A 111 13.49 -6.98 -18.89
N HIS A 112 13.63 -7.36 -17.61
CA HIS A 112 14.52 -8.45 -17.17
C HIS A 112 14.12 -9.84 -17.71
N HIS A 113 12.88 -10.01 -18.17
CA HIS A 113 12.38 -11.30 -18.68
C HIS A 113 12.70 -11.53 -20.16
N GLY A 114 13.33 -10.55 -20.83
CA GLY A 114 13.71 -10.63 -22.24
C GLY A 114 14.72 -11.74 -22.55
N LEU A 115 15.48 -12.19 -21.54
CA LEU A 115 16.43 -13.30 -21.66
C LEU A 115 15.74 -14.66 -21.93
N HIS A 116 14.46 -14.80 -21.60
CA HIS A 116 13.73 -16.05 -21.87
C HIS A 116 13.37 -16.24 -23.34
N VAL A 117 13.29 -15.16 -24.11
CA VAL A 117 13.02 -15.25 -25.57
C VAL A 117 14.07 -16.13 -26.26
N PRO A 118 15.39 -15.84 -26.15
CA PRO A 118 16.41 -16.69 -26.76
C PRO A 118 16.53 -18.06 -26.09
N THR A 119 16.37 -18.17 -24.76
CA THR A 119 16.43 -19.48 -24.09
C THR A 119 15.34 -20.42 -24.58
N THR A 120 14.07 -19.96 -24.60
CA THR A 120 12.95 -20.77 -25.09
C THR A 120 13.08 -21.05 -26.58
N ALA A 121 13.59 -20.10 -27.37
CA ALA A 121 13.81 -20.31 -28.81
C ALA A 121 14.82 -21.44 -29.07
N VAL A 122 15.95 -21.45 -28.36
CA VAL A 122 16.98 -22.51 -28.51
C VAL A 122 16.44 -23.87 -28.09
N ILE A 123 15.76 -23.95 -26.93
CA ILE A 123 15.19 -25.21 -26.43
C ILE A 123 14.15 -25.74 -27.43
N THR A 124 13.26 -24.88 -27.91
CA THR A 124 12.24 -25.26 -28.89
C THR A 124 12.86 -25.70 -30.21
N PHE A 125 13.88 -24.99 -30.70
CA PHE A 125 14.59 -25.35 -31.92
C PHE A 125 15.24 -26.74 -31.81
N ALA A 126 15.92 -27.02 -30.69
CA ALA A 126 16.56 -28.31 -30.44
C ALA A 126 15.54 -29.46 -30.40
N LEU A 127 14.47 -29.32 -29.60
CA LEU A 127 13.43 -30.34 -29.46
C LEU A 127 12.72 -30.64 -30.80
N LEU A 128 12.48 -29.61 -31.61
CA LEU A 128 11.82 -29.78 -32.90
C LEU A 128 12.74 -30.46 -33.93
N ARG A 129 14.03 -30.13 -33.92
CA ARG A 129 15.01 -30.66 -34.87
C ARG A 129 15.34 -32.12 -34.60
N ASP A 130 15.43 -32.51 -33.33
CA ASP A 130 15.62 -33.90 -32.91
C ASP A 130 14.31 -34.74 -32.99
N ARG A 131 13.23 -34.17 -33.55
CA ARG A 131 11.91 -34.80 -33.75
C ARG A 131 11.18 -35.22 -32.46
N HIS A 132 11.53 -34.62 -31.33
CA HIS A 132 10.87 -34.80 -30.04
C HIS A 132 9.68 -33.83 -29.88
N THR A 133 8.78 -33.80 -30.86
CA THR A 133 7.63 -32.86 -30.86
C THR A 133 6.69 -33.06 -29.67
N GLY A 134 6.56 -34.29 -29.17
CA GLY A 134 5.80 -34.60 -27.95
C GLY A 134 6.42 -33.97 -26.69
N GLU A 135 7.74 -33.86 -26.63
CA GLU A 135 8.46 -33.28 -25.48
C GLU A 135 8.33 -31.76 -25.44
N LEU A 136 8.17 -31.10 -26.60
CA LEU A 136 7.85 -29.67 -26.65
C LEU A 136 6.51 -29.37 -25.97
N GLY A 137 5.50 -30.20 -26.20
CA GLY A 137 4.18 -30.06 -25.56
C GLY A 137 4.27 -30.17 -24.04
N VAL A 138 5.04 -31.15 -23.56
CA VAL A 138 5.30 -31.36 -22.13
C VAL A 138 6.08 -30.18 -21.54
N HIS A 139 7.12 -29.68 -22.22
CA HIS A 139 7.90 -28.53 -21.79
C HIS A 139 7.05 -27.26 -21.64
N LEU A 140 6.16 -26.99 -22.61
CA LEU A 140 5.23 -25.87 -22.52
C LEU A 140 4.20 -26.05 -21.41
N ALA A 141 3.72 -27.28 -21.18
CA ALA A 141 2.80 -27.59 -20.09
C ALA A 141 3.46 -27.35 -18.72
N GLU A 142 4.74 -27.71 -18.54
CA GLU A 142 5.50 -27.40 -17.33
C GLU A 142 5.54 -25.89 -17.06
N ILE A 143 5.86 -25.10 -18.08
CA ILE A 143 5.90 -23.63 -17.98
C ILE A 143 4.54 -23.07 -17.55
N VAL A 144 3.46 -23.53 -18.18
CA VAL A 144 2.09 -23.09 -17.86
C VAL A 144 1.72 -23.43 -16.42
N LEU A 145 2.04 -24.64 -15.95
CA LEU A 145 1.84 -25.04 -14.56
C LEU A 145 2.66 -24.16 -13.61
N GLY A 146 3.92 -23.87 -13.93
CA GLY A 146 4.77 -23.00 -13.12
C GLY A 146 4.21 -21.58 -12.98
N ILE A 147 3.74 -21.00 -14.07
CA ILE A 147 3.06 -19.69 -14.05
C ILE A 147 1.80 -19.76 -13.17
N ALA A 148 0.98 -20.81 -13.33
CA ALA A 148 -0.26 -20.99 -12.58
C ALA A 148 -0.02 -21.12 -11.08
N PHE A 149 0.95 -21.94 -10.66
CA PHE A 149 1.31 -22.11 -9.25
C PHE A 149 2.00 -20.89 -8.67
N GLY A 150 2.86 -20.20 -9.43
CA GLY A 150 3.45 -18.92 -9.03
C GLY A 150 2.37 -17.88 -8.74
N LEU A 151 1.37 -17.78 -9.63
CA LEU A 151 0.23 -16.88 -9.47
C LEU A 151 -0.68 -17.30 -8.31
N ALA A 152 -0.97 -18.60 -8.17
CA ALA A 152 -1.79 -19.13 -7.09
C ALA A 152 -1.12 -18.93 -5.73
N CYS A 153 0.18 -19.19 -5.61
CA CYS A 153 0.96 -18.93 -4.42
C CYS A 153 0.96 -17.43 -4.10
N SER A 154 1.22 -16.57 -5.07
CA SER A 154 1.15 -15.12 -4.87
C SER A 154 -0.25 -14.65 -4.47
N ALA A 155 -1.32 -15.25 -4.99
CA ALA A 155 -2.68 -14.91 -4.62
C ALA A 155 -3.12 -15.45 -3.24
N LEU A 156 -2.69 -16.67 -2.88
CA LEU A 156 -3.12 -17.41 -1.67
C LEU A 156 -2.23 -17.10 -0.46
N LEU A 157 -0.91 -17.00 -0.67
CA LEU A 157 0.13 -16.78 0.34
C LEU A 157 0.42 -15.30 0.60
N PHE A 158 -0.24 -14.35 -0.09
CA PHE A 158 -0.28 -12.94 0.33
C PHE A 158 -1.53 -12.60 1.17
N PRO A 159 -1.53 -12.89 2.48
CA PRO A 159 -2.41 -12.25 3.44
C PRO A 159 -1.71 -11.02 4.04
N ALA A 160 -2.31 -9.85 3.82
CA ALA A 160 -2.43 -8.83 4.87
C ALA A 160 -1.14 -8.23 5.47
N VAL A 161 0.06 -8.43 4.93
CA VAL A 161 1.28 -7.81 5.47
C VAL A 161 1.24 -6.29 5.26
N ARG A 162 0.88 -5.83 4.04
CA ARG A 162 0.72 -4.39 3.77
C ARG A 162 -0.48 -3.76 4.49
N VAL A 163 -1.57 -4.51 4.69
CA VAL A 163 -2.71 -4.02 5.48
C VAL A 163 -2.31 -3.80 6.94
N ARG A 164 -1.52 -4.71 7.52
CA ARG A 164 -1.00 -4.56 8.88
C ARG A 164 0.07 -3.47 9.00
N SER A 165 0.93 -3.28 8.00
CA SER A 165 1.91 -2.19 8.03
C SER A 165 1.22 -0.83 7.93
N ALA A 166 0.19 -0.70 7.10
CA ALA A 166 -0.61 0.51 7.01
C ALA A 166 -1.44 0.77 8.29
N GLU A 167 -2.04 -0.27 8.88
CA GLU A 167 -2.70 -0.14 10.20
C GLU A 167 -1.72 0.36 11.28
N ARG A 168 -0.49 -0.16 11.31
CA ARG A 168 0.56 0.29 12.23
C ARG A 168 1.01 1.72 11.94
N ALA A 169 1.25 2.07 10.69
CA ALA A 169 1.65 3.42 10.31
C ALA A 169 0.57 4.46 10.67
N LEU A 170 -0.70 4.10 10.52
CA LEU A 170 -1.83 4.94 10.91
C LEU A 170 -1.96 5.05 12.43
N GLU A 171 -1.70 3.96 13.17
CA GLU A 171 -1.64 3.99 14.64
C GLU A 171 -0.49 4.87 15.14
N ASP A 172 0.70 4.73 14.55
CA ASP A 172 1.85 5.58 14.86
C ASP A 172 1.52 7.06 14.60
N LEU A 173 0.87 7.38 13.49
CA LEU A 173 0.43 8.75 13.18
C LEU A 173 -0.54 9.29 14.24
N ARG A 174 -1.56 8.51 14.63
CA ARG A 174 -2.50 8.89 15.69
C ARG A 174 -1.78 9.19 17.01
N LEU A 175 -0.82 8.35 17.35
CA LEU A 175 -0.03 8.49 18.57
C LEU A 175 0.84 9.75 18.55
N VAL A 176 1.46 10.06 17.41
CA VAL A 176 2.25 11.29 17.23
C VAL A 176 1.34 12.52 17.30
N VAL A 177 0.21 12.55 16.59
CA VAL A 177 -0.75 13.67 16.62
C VAL A 177 -1.25 13.92 18.05
N ALA A 178 -1.62 12.86 18.78
CA ALA A 178 -2.10 12.98 20.15
C ALA A 178 -1.01 13.52 21.10
N ARG A 179 0.22 12.99 21.02
CA ARG A 179 1.36 13.47 21.81
C ARG A 179 1.67 14.93 21.54
N HIS A 180 1.58 15.37 20.28
CA HIS A 180 1.82 16.76 19.92
C HIS A 180 0.73 17.68 20.50
N LEU A 181 -0.55 17.30 20.41
CA LEU A 181 -1.64 18.04 21.05
C LEU A 181 -1.48 18.13 22.57
N ASP A 182 -1.08 17.05 23.23
CA ASP A 182 -0.80 17.03 24.66
C ASP A 182 0.41 17.92 25.02
N GLY A 183 1.48 17.88 24.21
CA GLY A 183 2.64 18.74 24.42
C GLY A 183 2.34 20.23 24.19
N LEU A 184 1.46 20.57 23.25
CA LEU A 184 0.94 21.93 23.09
C LEU A 184 0.11 22.35 24.30
N ALA A 185 -0.72 21.45 24.86
CA ALA A 185 -1.47 21.73 26.07
C ALA A 185 -0.56 21.99 27.27
N ASP A 186 0.52 21.21 27.40
CA ASP A 186 1.55 21.41 28.43
C ASP A 186 2.32 22.72 28.24
N ALA A 187 2.66 23.09 27.00
CA ALA A 187 3.29 24.36 26.68
C ALA A 187 2.40 25.55 27.09
N VAL A 188 1.09 25.47 26.80
CA VAL A 188 0.09 26.46 27.19
C VAL A 188 -0.01 26.59 28.72
N VAL A 189 -0.09 25.48 29.46
CA VAL A 189 -0.23 25.50 30.93
C VAL A 189 1.04 26.00 31.61
N ARG A 190 2.22 25.65 31.09
CA ARG A 190 3.51 26.08 31.65
C ARG A 190 3.95 27.47 31.16
N HIS A 191 3.16 28.12 30.31
CA HIS A 191 3.52 29.37 29.65
C HIS A 191 4.89 29.31 28.94
N GLN A 192 5.17 28.18 28.30
CA GLN A 192 6.42 27.90 27.60
C GLN A 192 6.17 27.83 26.09
N ARG A 193 7.23 27.99 25.29
CA ARG A 193 7.13 27.79 23.84
C ARG A 193 6.99 26.30 23.53
N PRO A 194 6.15 25.91 22.55
CA PRO A 194 6.05 24.53 22.08
C PRO A 194 7.41 23.84 21.87
N ARG A 195 8.40 24.56 21.30
CA ARG A 195 9.76 24.04 21.07
C ARG A 195 10.50 23.60 22.33
N SER A 196 10.23 24.18 23.51
CA SER A 196 10.89 23.75 24.76
C SER A 196 10.28 22.49 25.35
N VAL A 197 9.02 22.21 25.06
CA VAL A 197 8.30 21.02 25.57
C VAL A 197 8.40 19.85 24.58
N LEU A 198 8.20 20.11 23.29
CA LEU A 198 8.18 19.10 22.22
C LEU A 198 9.55 18.88 21.56
N GLY A 199 10.52 19.76 21.82
CA GLY A 199 11.83 19.76 21.20
C GLY A 199 11.86 20.47 19.83
N PRO A 200 13.06 20.78 19.29
CA PRO A 200 13.19 21.60 18.07
C PRO A 200 12.74 20.89 16.79
N ALA A 201 12.68 19.56 16.77
CA ALA A 201 12.37 18.74 15.60
C ALA A 201 10.90 18.26 15.55
N TRP A 202 10.02 18.85 16.37
CA TRP A 202 8.65 18.36 16.54
C TRP A 202 7.83 18.41 15.24
N GLU A 203 7.98 19.46 14.42
CA GLU A 203 7.33 19.57 13.09
C GLU A 203 7.82 18.46 12.15
N GLY A 204 9.14 18.26 12.06
CA GLY A 204 9.73 17.22 11.20
C GLY A 204 9.33 15.80 11.60
N ALA A 205 9.14 15.53 12.89
CA ALA A 205 8.66 14.24 13.38
C ALA A 205 7.22 13.96 12.92
N LEU A 206 6.35 14.99 12.90
CA LEU A 206 4.97 14.90 12.45
C LEU A 206 4.89 14.71 10.93
N ASP A 207 5.64 15.50 10.15
CA ASP A 207 5.74 15.37 8.70
C ASP A 207 6.24 13.98 8.28
N THR A 208 7.27 13.48 8.97
CA THR A 208 7.79 12.15 8.69
C THR A 208 6.75 11.06 8.99
N ALA A 209 5.95 11.21 10.05
CA ALA A 209 4.85 10.30 10.35
C ALA A 209 3.75 10.36 9.28
N LEU A 210 3.41 11.56 8.79
CA LEU A 210 2.43 11.76 7.71
C LEU A 210 2.87 11.10 6.40
N VAL A 211 4.10 11.36 5.95
CA VAL A 211 4.64 10.76 4.70
C VAL A 211 4.66 9.23 4.77
N ARG A 212 5.07 8.68 5.93
CA ARG A 212 5.04 7.21 6.15
C ARG A 212 3.61 6.65 6.14
N ALA A 213 2.65 7.35 6.74
CA ALA A 213 1.26 6.91 6.75
C ALA A 213 0.65 6.96 5.34
N HIS A 214 0.93 8.02 4.56
CA HIS A 214 0.44 8.17 3.20
C HIS A 214 0.96 7.06 2.28
N SER A 215 2.29 6.87 2.23
CA SER A 215 2.92 5.80 1.45
C SER A 215 2.40 4.42 1.82
N ALA A 216 2.33 4.10 3.12
CA ALA A 216 1.83 2.80 3.57
C ALA A 216 0.36 2.55 3.20
N VAL A 217 -0.50 3.57 3.29
CA VAL A 217 -1.93 3.47 2.95
C VAL A 217 -2.13 3.34 1.44
N ASP A 218 -1.35 4.04 0.62
CA ASP A 218 -1.41 3.95 -0.83
C ASP A 218 -0.95 2.58 -1.34
N GLU A 219 0.20 2.09 -0.85
CA GLU A 219 0.69 0.75 -1.14
C GLU A 219 -0.33 -0.34 -0.72
N ALA A 220 -0.98 -0.15 0.43
CA ALA A 220 -2.02 -1.05 0.90
C ALA A 220 -3.28 -0.97 0.01
N HIS A 221 -3.68 0.22 -0.44
CA HIS A 221 -4.82 0.40 -1.33
C HIS A 221 -4.61 -0.25 -2.69
N GLU A 222 -3.43 -0.05 -3.28
CA GLU A 222 -3.04 -0.68 -4.54
C GLU A 222 -3.03 -2.19 -4.39
N SER A 223 -2.48 -2.71 -3.28
CA SER A 223 -2.50 -4.13 -2.96
C SER A 223 -3.91 -4.70 -2.79
N VAL A 224 -4.85 -3.94 -2.20
CA VAL A 224 -6.23 -4.40 -1.96
C VAL A 224 -7.11 -4.33 -3.22
N ARG A 225 -6.86 -3.39 -4.14
CA ARG A 225 -7.61 -3.26 -5.39
C ARG A 225 -7.58 -4.55 -6.22
N TRP A 226 -6.47 -5.26 -6.15
CA TRP A 226 -6.21 -6.48 -6.94
C TRP A 226 -6.30 -7.77 -6.13
N ASN A 227 -6.67 -7.69 -4.85
CA ASN A 227 -6.79 -8.87 -4.00
C ASN A 227 -8.19 -9.50 -4.15
N LEU A 228 -8.24 -10.72 -4.70
CA LEU A 228 -9.49 -11.46 -4.97
C LEU A 228 -10.17 -11.98 -3.69
N ARG A 229 -9.51 -11.95 -2.52
CA ARG A 229 -10.08 -12.46 -1.27
C ARG A 229 -11.19 -11.54 -0.68
N PRO A 230 -12.40 -12.06 -0.38
CA PRO A 230 -13.48 -11.31 0.27
C PRO A 230 -13.14 -10.79 1.67
N ALA A 231 -12.27 -11.48 2.43
CA ALA A 231 -11.84 -11.08 3.76
C ALA A 231 -10.97 -9.80 3.74
N ALA A 232 -10.14 -9.63 2.70
CA ALA A 232 -9.37 -8.40 2.49
C ALA A 232 -10.29 -7.21 2.19
N ARG A 233 -11.42 -7.44 1.51
CA ARG A 233 -12.46 -6.41 1.27
C ARG A 233 -13.18 -5.97 2.56
N ARG A 234 -13.31 -6.85 3.57
CA ARG A 234 -13.85 -6.46 4.89
C ARG A 234 -12.84 -5.61 5.67
N ARG A 235 -11.55 -5.97 5.66
CA ARG A 235 -10.46 -5.17 6.27
C ARG A 235 -10.23 -3.82 5.57
N ARG A 236 -10.61 -3.69 4.28
CA ARG A 236 -10.65 -2.41 3.54
C ARG A 236 -11.49 -1.33 4.23
N ARG A 237 -12.47 -1.70 5.08
CA ARG A 237 -13.28 -0.75 5.85
C ARG A 237 -12.49 -0.06 6.98
N HIS A 238 -11.34 -0.59 7.38
CA HIS A 238 -10.48 -0.01 8.41
C HIS A 238 -9.26 0.74 7.83
N LEU A 239 -8.93 0.49 6.56
CA LEU A 239 -7.96 1.24 5.75
C LEU A 239 -8.65 2.44 5.12
N ASP A 240 -9.04 3.39 5.96
CA ASP A 240 -9.89 4.50 5.55
C ASP A 240 -8.99 5.63 5.03
N ARG A 241 -8.93 5.85 3.71
CA ARG A 241 -8.32 7.07 3.12
C ARG A 241 -8.89 8.34 3.76
N ARG A 242 -10.14 8.26 4.23
CA ARG A 242 -10.77 9.30 5.04
C ARG A 242 -10.09 9.50 6.38
N VAL A 243 -9.83 8.44 7.15
CA VAL A 243 -9.14 8.59 8.44
C VAL A 243 -7.72 9.14 8.24
N LEU A 244 -7.03 8.72 7.18
CA LEU A 244 -5.76 9.36 6.81
C LEU A 244 -5.96 10.84 6.49
N GLY A 245 -6.94 11.21 5.66
CA GLY A 245 -7.26 12.60 5.35
C GLY A 245 -7.59 13.43 6.59
N THR A 246 -8.47 12.93 7.46
CA THR A 246 -8.82 13.58 8.73
C THR A 246 -7.60 13.76 9.64
N LEU A 247 -6.71 12.76 9.74
CA LEU A 247 -5.49 12.88 10.53
C LEU A 247 -4.48 13.85 9.91
N THR A 248 -4.40 13.92 8.57
CA THR A 248 -3.60 14.92 7.86
C THR A 248 -4.11 16.32 8.12
N ASP A 249 -5.43 16.53 8.05
CA ASP A 249 -6.06 17.82 8.34
C ASP A 249 -5.77 18.22 9.79
N VAL A 250 -6.01 17.33 10.76
CA VAL A 250 -5.73 17.59 12.18
C VAL A 250 -4.24 17.86 12.41
N ALA A 251 -3.33 17.13 11.75
CA ALA A 251 -1.90 17.38 11.85
C ALA A 251 -1.50 18.76 11.29
N GLY A 252 -2.14 19.20 10.21
CA GLY A 252 -2.01 20.56 9.69
C GLY A 252 -2.42 21.61 10.73
N GLU A 253 -3.55 21.39 11.40
CA GLU A 253 -4.05 22.30 12.44
C GLU A 253 -3.20 22.30 13.72
N VAL A 254 -2.63 21.16 14.10
CA VAL A 254 -1.63 21.05 15.18
C VAL A 254 -0.40 21.88 14.84
N THR A 255 0.08 21.79 13.60
CA THR A 255 1.25 22.55 13.13
C THR A 255 0.95 24.05 13.11
N ALA A 256 -0.22 24.46 12.62
CA ALA A 256 -0.67 25.85 12.64
C ALA A 256 -0.75 26.39 14.08
N THR A 257 -1.34 25.63 15.01
CA THR A 257 -1.45 26.00 16.42
C THR A 257 -0.08 26.15 17.08
N GLY A 258 0.83 25.20 16.85
CA GLY A 258 2.19 25.28 17.38
C GLY A 258 2.97 26.47 16.85
N ARG A 259 2.83 26.80 15.56
CA ARG A 259 3.45 28.00 14.96
C ARG A 259 2.90 29.30 15.55
N LEU A 260 1.58 29.39 15.75
CA LEU A 260 0.95 30.55 16.40
C LEU A 260 1.45 30.76 17.84
N LEU A 261 1.63 29.67 18.59
CA LEU A 261 2.19 29.70 19.95
C LEU A 261 3.69 30.04 19.96
N ASP A 262 4.45 29.63 18.93
CA ASP A 262 5.88 29.95 18.79
C ASP A 262 6.13 31.43 18.42
N THR A 263 5.27 32.05 17.60
CA THR A 263 5.45 33.44 17.12
C THR A 263 5.20 34.50 18.19
N GLY A 264 4.77 34.13 19.41
CA GLY A 264 4.56 35.05 20.53
C GLY A 264 3.34 35.97 20.40
N SER A 265 2.77 36.11 19.20
CA SER A 265 1.48 36.74 18.91
C SER A 265 0.26 35.97 19.42
N GLY A 266 0.50 34.95 20.27
CA GLY A 266 -0.46 33.94 20.71
C GLY A 266 -0.15 33.33 22.07
N THR A 267 0.79 33.87 22.86
CA THR A 267 1.02 33.31 24.19
C THR A 267 -0.20 33.57 25.09
N PRO A 268 -0.88 32.55 25.62
CA PRO A 268 -1.98 32.72 26.56
C PRO A 268 -1.52 33.27 27.92
N ALA A 269 -0.25 33.69 28.03
CA ALA A 269 0.26 34.50 29.12
C ALA A 269 -0.44 35.87 29.19
N ASP A 270 -0.77 36.48 28.04
CA ASP A 270 -1.45 37.78 27.99
C ASP A 270 -2.95 37.67 28.32
N SER A 271 -3.59 36.54 27.97
CA SER A 271 -5.02 36.27 28.26
C SER A 271 -5.27 35.69 29.67
N GLY A 272 -4.21 35.42 30.44
CA GLY A 272 -4.28 34.94 31.82
C GLY A 272 -4.72 33.46 32.00
N PRO A 273 -4.71 32.96 33.25
CA PRO A 273 -5.01 31.55 33.56
C PRO A 273 -6.46 31.14 33.26
N ALA A 274 -7.36 32.13 33.16
CA ALA A 274 -8.77 31.92 32.86
C ALA A 274 -9.00 31.35 31.45
N PHE A 275 -8.14 31.67 30.48
CA PHE A 275 -8.20 31.13 29.11
C PHE A 275 -7.28 29.92 28.92
N SER A 276 -6.06 29.95 29.47
CA SER A 276 -5.04 28.91 29.24
C SER A 276 -5.49 27.52 29.71
N GLN A 277 -6.14 27.42 30.88
CA GLN A 277 -6.60 26.14 31.43
C GLN A 277 -7.75 25.51 30.62
N PRO A 278 -8.83 26.23 30.27
CA PRO A 278 -9.84 25.72 29.34
C PRO A 278 -9.28 25.35 27.96
N TYR A 279 -8.38 26.16 27.39
CA TYR A 279 -7.79 25.90 26.09
C TYR A 279 -6.90 24.64 26.11
N ALA A 280 -6.08 24.46 27.14
CA ALA A 280 -5.29 23.24 27.33
C ALA A 280 -6.18 22.00 27.50
N ARG A 281 -7.32 22.12 28.21
CA ARG A 281 -8.31 21.04 28.29
C ARG A 281 -8.90 20.71 26.92
N LEU A 282 -9.21 21.73 26.12
CA LEU A 282 -9.68 21.53 24.75
C LEU A 282 -8.65 20.77 23.91
N LEU A 283 -7.38 21.17 23.92
CA LEU A 283 -6.29 20.47 23.23
C LEU A 283 -6.23 18.98 23.62
N ARG A 284 -6.26 18.66 24.92
CA ARG A 284 -6.25 17.28 25.43
C ARG A 284 -7.50 16.49 24.99
N THR A 285 -8.68 17.10 25.00
CA THR A 285 -9.90 16.43 24.49
C THR A 285 -9.81 16.16 22.99
N THR A 286 -9.16 17.05 22.24
CA THR A 286 -8.91 16.89 20.80
C THR A 286 -7.89 15.79 20.54
N ALA A 287 -6.86 15.67 21.39
CA ALA A 287 -5.88 14.58 21.37
C ALA A 287 -6.56 13.21 21.54
N LEU A 288 -7.45 13.10 22.53
CA LEU A 288 -8.24 11.89 22.75
C LEU A 288 -9.13 11.56 21.54
N CYS A 289 -9.77 12.55 20.93
CA CYS A 289 -10.59 12.34 19.73
C CYS A 289 -9.74 11.89 18.54
N ALA A 290 -8.57 12.51 18.30
CA ALA A 290 -7.65 12.14 17.23
C ALA A 290 -7.08 10.72 17.41
N TYR A 291 -6.70 10.35 18.64
CA TYR A 291 -6.19 9.02 18.96
C TYR A 291 -7.25 7.91 18.77
N SER A 292 -8.49 8.21 19.16
CA SER A 292 -9.59 7.25 19.11
C SER A 292 -10.32 7.19 17.77
N CYS A 293 -9.98 8.06 16.81
CA CYS A 293 -10.54 8.06 15.47
C CYS A 293 -10.22 6.76 14.70
N ARG A 294 -11.13 5.79 14.84
CA ARG A 294 -11.10 4.49 14.16
C ARG A 294 -12.40 4.27 13.39
N GLY A 295 -12.27 3.91 12.11
CA GLY A 295 -13.40 3.45 11.28
C GLY A 295 -14.52 4.48 11.06
N GLY A 296 -14.19 5.77 11.03
CA GLY A 296 -15.14 6.84 10.66
C GLY A 296 -16.27 7.09 11.65
N ARG A 297 -16.19 6.57 12.88
CA ARG A 297 -17.14 6.89 13.96
C ARG A 297 -16.55 8.02 14.82
N PRO A 298 -17.30 9.12 15.04
CA PRO A 298 -16.86 10.18 15.92
C PRO A 298 -16.75 9.67 17.36
N HIS A 299 -15.73 10.12 18.09
CA HIS A 299 -15.52 9.76 19.48
C HIS A 299 -16.66 10.31 20.37
N PRO A 300 -17.10 9.60 21.43
CA PRO A 300 -18.15 10.09 22.34
C PRO A 300 -17.84 11.43 23.01
N ALA A 301 -16.56 11.80 23.13
CA ALA A 301 -16.17 13.10 23.69
C ALA A 301 -16.24 14.28 22.68
N LEU A 302 -16.49 14.02 21.39
CA LEU A 302 -16.52 15.05 20.36
C LEU A 302 -17.60 16.13 20.59
N PRO A 303 -18.84 15.79 21.02
CA PRO A 303 -19.81 16.80 21.42
C PRO A 303 -19.34 17.66 22.60
N ALA A 304 -18.66 17.06 23.58
CA ALA A 304 -18.14 17.79 24.73
C ALA A 304 -17.00 18.75 24.34
N ALA A 305 -16.10 18.35 23.45
CA ALA A 305 -15.06 19.21 22.90
C ALA A 305 -15.65 20.41 22.13
N ARG A 306 -16.70 20.18 21.34
CA ARG A 306 -17.44 21.27 20.65
C ARG A 306 -18.12 22.23 21.62
N HIS A 307 -18.76 21.73 22.67
CA HIS A 307 -19.34 22.59 23.70
C HIS A 307 -18.28 23.40 24.45
N ALA A 308 -17.09 22.82 24.69
CA ALA A 308 -15.97 23.55 25.28
C ALA A 308 -15.45 24.65 24.34
N LEU A 309 -15.30 24.37 23.04
CA LEU A 309 -14.93 25.35 22.02
C LEU A 309 -15.96 26.49 21.93
N ALA A 310 -17.25 26.17 21.87
CA ALA A 310 -18.33 27.16 21.81
C ALA A 310 -18.38 28.06 23.05
N ARG A 311 -18.11 27.51 24.24
CA ARG A 311 -18.00 28.30 25.48
C ARG A 311 -16.79 29.24 25.49
N LEU A 312 -15.68 28.84 24.85
CA LEU A 312 -14.48 29.67 24.74
C LEU A 312 -14.59 30.75 23.67
N GLY A 313 -15.33 30.49 22.59
CA GLY A 313 -15.56 31.44 21.50
C GLY A 313 -16.77 32.36 21.70
N GLY A 314 -17.59 32.13 22.73
CA GLY A 314 -18.73 32.99 23.05
C GLY A 314 -18.28 34.38 23.54
N PRO A 315 -19.04 35.46 23.25
CA PRO A 315 -18.70 36.80 23.71
C PRO A 315 -18.72 36.83 25.24
N GLY A 316 -17.54 36.83 25.85
CA GLY A 316 -17.38 37.12 27.27
C GLY A 316 -17.87 38.54 27.57
N ARG A 317 -18.60 38.72 28.67
CA ARG A 317 -19.19 40.01 29.07
C ARG A 317 -18.16 41.12 29.32
N ASP A 318 -16.89 40.77 29.49
CA ASP A 318 -15.77 41.70 29.65
C ASP A 318 -14.67 41.32 28.64
N ALA A 319 -14.60 42.00 27.50
CA ALA A 319 -13.62 41.68 26.45
C ALA A 319 -12.25 42.30 26.78
N PRO A 320 -11.21 41.51 27.13
CA PRO A 320 -9.86 42.03 27.31
C PRO A 320 -9.20 42.26 25.94
N SER A 321 -8.07 42.96 25.93
CA SER A 321 -7.21 43.22 24.75
C SER A 321 -6.72 41.97 24.00
N GLY A 322 -6.94 40.76 24.52
CA GLY A 322 -6.54 39.46 23.94
C GLY A 322 -7.59 38.73 23.07
N ALA A 323 -8.82 39.25 22.93
CA ALA A 323 -9.92 38.51 22.27
C ALA A 323 -9.63 38.10 20.81
N ALA A 324 -8.92 38.94 20.05
CA ALA A 324 -8.53 38.61 18.67
C ALA A 324 -7.47 37.50 18.61
N THR A 325 -6.61 37.41 19.62
CA THR A 325 -5.58 36.38 19.76
C THR A 325 -6.20 35.04 20.13
N ASP A 326 -7.12 35.04 21.09
CA ASP A 326 -7.86 33.86 21.53
C ASP A 326 -8.65 33.25 20.36
N GLN A 327 -9.29 34.09 19.53
CA GLN A 327 -10.05 33.63 18.36
C GLN A 327 -9.17 33.05 17.25
N ARG A 328 -7.93 33.56 17.07
CA ARG A 328 -6.94 32.95 16.16
C ARG A 328 -6.49 31.57 16.62
N LEU A 329 -6.42 31.34 17.94
CA LEU A 329 -6.04 30.04 18.52
C LEU A 329 -7.18 29.01 18.51
N LEU A 330 -8.43 29.46 18.53
CA LEU A 330 -9.60 28.57 18.46
C LEU A 330 -9.88 28.07 17.04
N ARG A 331 -9.57 28.86 16.00
CA ARG A 331 -9.87 28.53 14.60
C ARG A 331 -9.28 27.19 14.13
N PRO A 332 -8.01 26.85 14.41
CA PRO A 332 -7.45 25.55 14.04
C PRO A 332 -8.16 24.37 14.71
N LEU A 333 -8.54 24.53 15.98
CA LEU A 333 -9.25 23.49 16.74
C LEU A 333 -10.69 23.30 16.25
N GLU A 334 -11.35 24.38 15.84
CA GLU A 334 -12.65 24.33 15.19
C GLU A 334 -12.60 23.53 13.89
N SER A 335 -11.62 23.80 13.03
CA SER A 335 -11.36 23.04 11.81
C SER A 335 -11.12 21.57 12.11
N ALA A 336 -10.23 21.27 13.07
CA ALA A 336 -9.88 19.91 13.47
C ALA A 336 -11.11 19.13 13.97
N LEU A 337 -11.91 19.72 14.86
CA LEU A 337 -13.13 19.11 15.38
C LEU A 337 -14.19 18.92 14.28
N THR A 338 -14.23 19.81 13.30
CA THR A 338 -15.12 19.69 12.14
C THR A 338 -14.72 18.51 11.25
N CYS A 339 -13.42 18.37 10.93
CA CYS A 339 -12.91 17.21 10.19
C CYS A 339 -13.17 15.88 10.93
N LEU A 340 -13.00 15.86 12.26
CA LEU A 340 -13.27 14.68 13.10
C LEU A 340 -14.77 14.32 13.18
N SER A 341 -15.66 15.23 12.83
CA SER A 341 -17.12 15.05 12.94
C SER A 341 -17.81 14.56 11.67
N GLN A 342 -17.17 14.66 10.51
CA GLN A 342 -17.83 14.33 9.25
C GLN A 342 -18.20 12.83 9.22
N PRO A 343 -19.47 12.47 9.02
CA PRO A 343 -19.89 11.07 8.98
C PRO A 343 -19.19 10.34 7.82
N ALA A 344 -18.86 9.06 8.02
CA ALA A 344 -18.36 8.20 6.97
C ALA A 344 -19.35 8.22 5.79
N SER A 345 -18.89 8.55 4.57
CA SER A 345 -19.74 8.42 3.39
C SER A 345 -20.23 6.98 3.30
N THR A 346 -21.54 6.81 3.25
CA THR A 346 -22.16 5.56 2.84
C THR A 346 -21.48 5.10 1.55
N PRO A 347 -21.04 3.83 1.44
CA PRO A 347 -20.54 3.34 0.16
C PRO A 347 -21.64 3.58 -0.88
N PRO A 348 -21.30 3.93 -2.14
CA PRO A 348 -22.31 4.05 -3.18
C PRO A 348 -23.11 2.75 -3.16
N SER A 349 -24.41 2.88 -2.88
CA SER A 349 -25.31 1.74 -2.98
C SER A 349 -25.08 1.19 -4.38
N ARG A 350 -24.54 -0.03 -4.47
CA ARG A 350 -24.60 -0.76 -5.73
C ARG A 350 -26.08 -0.82 -6.02
N SER A 351 -26.54 -0.03 -6.98
CA SER A 351 -27.80 -0.23 -7.63
C SER A 351 -27.80 -1.70 -8.03
N ARG A 352 -28.53 -2.52 -7.26
CA ARG A 352 -28.98 -3.82 -7.74
C ARG A 352 -29.78 -3.43 -8.96
N ARG A 353 -29.15 -3.49 -10.13
CA ARG A 353 -29.83 -3.55 -11.40
C ARG A 353 -30.59 -4.87 -11.34
N ILE A 354 -31.77 -4.81 -10.73
CA ILE A 354 -32.76 -5.88 -10.78
C ILE A 354 -32.95 -6.08 -12.27
N LEU A 355 -32.52 -7.24 -12.78
CA LEU A 355 -32.90 -7.65 -14.11
C LEU A 355 -34.43 -7.61 -14.13
N ASP A 356 -34.98 -6.74 -14.97
CA ASP A 356 -36.38 -6.77 -15.33
C ASP A 356 -36.73 -8.21 -15.74
N PRO A 357 -37.76 -8.84 -15.14
CA PRO A 357 -38.25 -10.10 -15.65
C PRO A 357 -38.78 -9.86 -17.07
N LEU A 358 -38.20 -10.59 -18.02
CA LEU A 358 -38.60 -10.65 -19.42
C LEU A 358 -40.14 -10.73 -19.51
N ARG A 359 -40.76 -9.70 -20.08
CA ARG A 359 -42.18 -9.72 -20.47
C ARG A 359 -42.38 -10.84 -21.50
N PRO A 360 -43.37 -11.73 -21.34
CA PRO A 360 -43.71 -12.69 -22.37
C PRO A 360 -44.30 -11.95 -23.58
N THR A 361 -43.68 -12.15 -24.74
CA THR A 361 -44.17 -11.68 -26.04
C THR A 361 -45.53 -12.32 -26.33
N SER A 362 -46.56 -11.49 -26.52
CA SER A 362 -47.86 -11.91 -27.04
C SER A 362 -47.70 -12.34 -28.51
N ARG A 363 -47.93 -13.63 -28.77
CA ARG A 363 -48.22 -14.14 -30.13
C ARG A 363 -49.47 -13.44 -30.67
N ARG A 364 -49.36 -12.85 -31.85
CA ARG A 364 -50.42 -12.84 -32.85
C ARG A 364 -49.84 -13.38 -34.15
#